data_AF-D1AM61-F1
#
_entry.id   AF-D1AM61-F1
#
_cell.length_a   1.000
_cell.length_b   1.000
_cell.length_c   1.000
_cell.angle_alpha   90.00
_cell.angle_beta   90.00
_cell.angle_gamma   90.00
#
_symmetry.space_group_name_H-M   'P 1'
#
loop_
_entity.id
_entity.type
_entity.pdbx_description
1 polymer ?
#
loop_
_entity_poly.entity_id
_entity_poly.type
_entity_poly.pdbx_seq_one_letter_code
_entity_poly.pdbx_strand_id
1 'polypeptide(L)'
;MKKNTIVVIVLSIIIVILLNHIVISGVSKSSSTEFLKLPILNSIIIALVSITTMIITNYFNLKRIKLETKEKIILENFSIRRKANSKLFYALLEYQNYFNKFFKAENTFEEILDWKDFSPLEYYNKVFNLFLEQLINLHPDTIKLMEQLIVKSFPLIQISLKNEIDKVEVMKDSGSIECLILTDFISEITEQLKKINGMNDLDNI
;
A
#
# COMPACT_ATOMS: atom_id res chain seq x y z
N MET A 1 -22.95 -8.57 6.69
CA MET A 1 -22.85 -10.07 6.63
C MET A 1 -23.69 -10.80 7.67
N LYS A 2 -23.89 -10.32 8.91
CA LYS A 2 -24.73 -10.99 9.92
C LYS A 2 -26.17 -11.28 9.46
N LYS A 3 -26.78 -10.38 8.67
CA LYS A 3 -28.16 -10.53 8.15
C LYS A 3 -28.36 -11.81 7.33
N ASN A 4 -27.42 -12.20 6.46
CA ASN A 4 -27.66 -13.32 5.54
C ASN A 4 -27.53 -14.69 6.22
N THR A 5 -26.63 -14.82 7.20
CA THR A 5 -26.53 -16.03 8.03
C THR A 5 -27.78 -16.20 8.90
N ILE A 6 -28.29 -15.10 9.46
CA ILE A 6 -29.55 -15.11 10.22
C ILE A 6 -30.71 -15.51 9.31
N VAL A 7 -30.79 -15.00 8.07
CA VAL A 7 -31.84 -15.35 7.11
C VAL A 7 -31.81 -16.84 6.77
N VAL A 8 -30.64 -17.44 6.53
CA VAL A 8 -30.52 -18.87 6.24
C VAL A 8 -30.95 -19.72 7.44
N ILE A 9 -30.49 -19.38 8.64
CA ILE A 9 -30.87 -20.08 9.88
C ILE A 9 -32.39 -19.98 10.10
N VAL A 10 -32.97 -18.78 9.93
CA VAL A 10 -34.40 -18.54 10.07
C VAL A 10 -35.20 -19.34 9.04
N LEU A 11 -34.77 -19.38 7.77
CA LEU A 11 -35.42 -20.19 6.74
C LEU A 11 -35.35 -21.69 7.05
N SER A 12 -34.20 -22.19 7.53
CA SER A 12 -34.06 -23.59 7.94
C SER A 12 -34.99 -23.94 9.11
N ILE A 13 -35.11 -23.06 10.11
CA ILE A 13 -36.03 -23.24 11.24
C ILE A 13 -37.49 -23.24 10.76
N ILE A 14 -37.87 -22.30 9.89
CA ILE A 14 -39.24 -22.22 9.34
C ILE A 14 -39.59 -23.49 8.56
N ILE A 15 -38.65 -24.01 7.75
CA ILE A 15 -38.83 -25.26 6.99
C ILE A 15 -39.06 -26.45 7.94
N VAL A 16 -38.27 -26.57 9.01
CA VAL A 16 -38.44 -27.63 10.02
C VAL A 16 -39.79 -27.53 10.74
N ILE A 17 -40.23 -26.31 11.10
CA ILE A 17 -41.53 -26.08 11.74
C ILE A 17 -42.68 -26.47 10.80
N LEU A 18 -42.62 -26.06 9.53
CA LEU A 18 -43.63 -26.38 8.52
C LEU A 18 -43.72 -27.90 8.27
N LEU A 19 -42.58 -28.58 8.19
CA LEU A 19 -42.53 -30.03 8.01
C LEU A 19 -43.09 -30.77 9.22
N ASN A 20 -42.74 -30.36 10.44
CA ASN A 20 -43.35 -30.92 11.66
C ASN A 20 -44.87 -30.71 11.69
N HIS A 21 -45.36 -29.55 11.26
CA HIS A 21 -46.79 -29.28 11.21
C HIS A 21 -47.51 -30.18 10.17
N ILE A 22 -46.90 -30.39 9.00
CA ILE A 22 -47.43 -31.29 7.96
C ILE A 22 -47.49 -32.73 8.49
N VAL A 23 -46.42 -33.19 9.14
CA VAL A 23 -46.33 -34.53 9.73
C VAL A 23 -47.39 -34.75 10.81
N ILE A 24 -47.56 -33.80 11.74
CA ILE A 24 -48.58 -33.87 12.79
C ILE A 24 -50.00 -33.89 12.20
N SER A 25 -50.26 -33.08 11.16
CA SER A 25 -51.57 -33.04 10.51
C SER A 25 -51.91 -34.34 9.75
N GLY A 26 -50.90 -35.06 9.24
CA GLY A 26 -51.06 -36.35 8.55
C GLY A 26 -51.29 -37.55 9.46
N VAL A 27 -50.91 -37.48 10.74
CA VAL A 27 -51.11 -38.55 11.73
C VAL A 27 -52.58 -38.78 12.09
N SER A 28 -53.45 -37.78 11.89
CA SER A 28 -54.87 -37.88 12.24
C SER A 28 -55.69 -38.88 11.38
N LYS A 29 -55.10 -39.50 10.35
CA LYS A 29 -55.83 -40.35 9.38
C LYS A 29 -55.15 -41.67 8.98
N SER A 30 -54.04 -42.09 9.59
CA SER A 30 -53.18 -43.13 9.00
C SER A 30 -53.15 -44.46 9.77
N SER A 31 -52.99 -45.56 9.03
CA SER A 31 -52.99 -46.94 9.55
C SER A 31 -51.65 -47.33 10.22
N SER A 32 -51.63 -48.40 11.01
CA SER A 32 -50.47 -48.80 11.84
C SER A 32 -49.14 -49.04 11.09
N THR A 33 -49.17 -49.28 9.78
CA THR A 33 -47.97 -49.41 8.93
C THR A 33 -47.44 -48.07 8.41
N GLU A 34 -48.23 -47.00 8.44
CA GLU A 34 -47.80 -45.63 8.07
C GLU A 34 -47.06 -44.95 9.23
N PHE A 35 -47.35 -45.34 10.48
CA PHE A 35 -46.69 -44.83 11.68
C PHE A 35 -45.18 -45.14 11.74
N LEU A 36 -44.74 -46.28 11.18
CA LEU A 36 -43.33 -46.69 11.14
C LEU A 36 -42.52 -45.95 10.05
N LYS A 37 -43.16 -45.43 9.01
CA LYS A 37 -42.49 -44.70 7.91
C LYS A 37 -42.22 -43.23 8.25
N LEU A 38 -43.05 -42.66 9.12
CA LEU A 38 -42.97 -41.26 9.57
C LEU A 38 -41.65 -40.88 10.29
N PRO A 39 -41.15 -41.66 11.27
CA PRO A 39 -39.87 -41.33 11.93
C PRO A 39 -38.66 -41.47 11.01
N ILE A 40 -38.71 -42.41 10.05
CA ILE A 40 -37.66 -42.58 9.02
C ILE A 40 -37.63 -41.37 8.10
N LEU A 41 -38.80 -40.91 7.63
CA LEU A 41 -38.92 -39.71 6.80
C LEU A 41 -38.42 -38.46 7.52
N ASN A 42 -38.80 -38.26 8.79
CA ASN A 42 -38.31 -37.14 9.59
C ASN A 42 -36.79 -37.16 9.77
N SER A 43 -36.21 -38.34 10.00
CA SER A 43 -34.76 -38.50 10.14
C SER A 43 -34.01 -38.14 8.85
N ILE A 44 -34.55 -38.54 7.69
CA ILE A 44 -34.00 -38.19 6.37
C ILE A 44 -34.05 -36.67 6.16
N ILE A 45 -35.16 -36.02 6.51
CA ILE A 45 -35.32 -34.59 6.33
C ILE A 45 -34.35 -33.81 7.24
N ILE A 46 -34.20 -34.20 8.51
CA ILE A 46 -33.24 -33.59 9.43
C ILE A 46 -31.81 -33.76 8.91
N ALA A 47 -31.47 -34.94 8.38
CA ALA A 47 -30.16 -35.17 7.77
C ALA A 47 -29.92 -34.27 6.55
N LEU A 48 -30.91 -34.12 5.66
CA LEU A 48 -30.81 -33.24 4.49
C LEU A 48 -30.65 -31.76 4.88
N VAL A 49 -31.40 -31.29 5.86
CA VAL A 49 -31.24 -29.92 6.40
C VAL A 49 -29.84 -29.75 6.99
N SER A 50 -29.35 -30.71 7.77
CA SER A 50 -28.02 -30.65 8.37
C SER A 50 -26.91 -30.61 7.31
N ILE A 51 -27.01 -31.46 6.27
CA ILE A 51 -26.05 -31.50 5.15
C ILE A 51 -26.08 -30.18 4.37
N THR A 52 -27.26 -29.66 4.05
CA THR A 52 -27.39 -28.40 3.30
C THR A 52 -26.86 -27.21 4.11
N THR A 53 -27.16 -27.12 5.41
CA THR A 53 -26.59 -26.10 6.30
C THR A 53 -25.06 -26.21 6.37
N MET A 54 -24.50 -27.43 6.44
CA MET A 54 -23.06 -27.66 6.45
C MET A 54 -22.40 -27.19 5.14
N ILE A 55 -22.98 -27.54 3.98
CA ILE A 55 -22.47 -27.13 2.66
C ILE A 55 -22.48 -25.61 2.53
N ILE A 56 -23.59 -24.96 2.89
CA ILE A 56 -23.74 -23.50 2.80
C ILE A 56 -22.73 -22.80 3.73
N THR A 57 -22.59 -23.29 4.96
CA THR A 57 -21.63 -22.76 5.93
C THR A 57 -20.20 -22.87 5.41
N ASN A 58 -19.84 -24.04 4.88
CA ASN A 58 -18.51 -24.27 4.32
C ASN A 58 -18.22 -23.36 3.13
N TYR A 59 -19.18 -23.18 2.21
CA TYR A 59 -19.06 -22.27 1.09
C TYR A 59 -18.78 -20.82 1.53
N PHE A 60 -19.52 -20.31 2.53
CA PHE A 60 -19.30 -18.96 3.05
C PHE A 60 -17.96 -18.83 3.78
N ASN A 61 -17.54 -19.85 4.54
CA ASN A 61 -16.24 -19.86 5.20
C ASN A 61 -15.09 -19.79 4.18
N LEU A 62 -15.14 -20.60 3.11
CA LEU A 62 -14.14 -20.57 2.03
C LEU A 62 -14.11 -19.20 1.35
N LYS A 63 -15.29 -18.62 1.05
CA LYS A 63 -15.37 -17.27 0.47
C LYS A 63 -14.78 -16.21 1.39
N ARG A 64 -15.03 -16.29 2.70
CA ARG A 64 -14.47 -15.38 3.70
C ARG A 64 -12.94 -15.49 3.76
N ILE A 65 -12.41 -16.71 3.89
CA ILE A 65 -10.95 -16.96 3.94
C ILE A 65 -10.27 -16.40 2.68
N LYS A 66 -10.86 -16.60 1.50
CA LYS A 66 -10.32 -16.05 0.24
C LYS A 66 -10.29 -14.52 0.24
N LEU A 67 -11.31 -13.87 0.79
CA LEU A 67 -11.38 -12.42 0.90
C LEU A 67 -10.36 -11.88 1.90
N GLU A 68 -10.30 -12.46 3.10
CA GLU A 68 -9.33 -12.11 4.15
C GLU A 68 -7.89 -12.28 3.66
N THR A 69 -7.62 -13.36 2.91
CA THR A 69 -6.29 -13.59 2.31
C THR A 69 -5.94 -12.51 1.29
N LYS A 70 -6.89 -12.13 0.42
CA LYS A 70 -6.70 -11.07 -0.56
C LYS A 70 -6.43 -9.72 0.13
N GLU A 71 -7.23 -9.38 1.14
CA GLU A 71 -7.05 -8.15 1.92
C GLU A 71 -5.68 -8.12 2.62
N LYS A 72 -5.27 -9.25 3.24
CA LYS A 72 -3.96 -9.38 3.86
C LYS A 72 -2.82 -9.11 2.86
N ILE A 73 -2.87 -9.74 1.68
CA ILE A 73 -1.85 -9.53 0.63
C ILE A 73 -1.81 -8.06 0.18
N ILE A 74 -2.98 -7.42 0.03
CA ILE A 74 -3.05 -6.01 -0.35
C ILE A 74 -2.43 -5.11 0.73
N LEU A 75 -2.76 -5.34 2.00
CA LEU A 75 -2.23 -4.56 3.13
C LEU A 75 -0.72 -4.76 3.30
N GLU A 76 -0.22 -5.98 3.11
CA GLU A 76 1.20 -6.30 3.15
C GLU A 76 1.96 -5.57 2.03
N ASN A 77 1.46 -5.66 0.78
CA ASN A 77 2.03 -4.93 -0.34
C ASN A 77 2.00 -3.41 -0.11
N PHE A 78 0.90 -2.87 0.42
CA PHE A 78 0.80 -1.45 0.74
C PHE A 78 1.83 -1.04 1.81
N SER A 79 2.02 -1.85 2.86
CA SER A 79 3.01 -1.62 3.90
C SER A 79 4.44 -1.63 3.35
N ILE A 80 4.77 -2.58 2.48
CA ILE A 80 6.08 -2.68 1.82
C ILE A 80 6.34 -1.42 0.98
N ARG A 81 5.38 -1.01 0.14
CA ARG A 81 5.50 0.20 -0.70
C ARG A 81 5.66 1.46 0.14
N ARG A 82 4.86 1.60 1.20
CA ARG A 82 4.97 2.75 2.13
C ARG A 82 6.36 2.80 2.76
N LYS A 83 6.91 1.66 3.20
CA LYS A 83 8.26 1.58 3.77
C LYS A 83 9.34 1.97 2.74
N ALA A 84 9.22 1.48 1.52
CA ALA A 84 10.12 1.81 0.42
C ALA A 84 10.13 3.31 0.12
N ASN A 85 8.95 3.91 -0.06
CA ASN A 85 8.81 5.35 -0.29
C ASN A 85 9.27 6.19 0.91
N SER A 86 9.08 5.72 2.14
CA SER A 86 9.55 6.42 3.35
C SER A 86 11.08 6.53 3.36
N LYS A 87 11.78 5.45 3.01
CA LYS A 87 13.24 5.47 2.92
C LYS A 87 13.71 6.48 1.87
N LEU A 88 13.10 6.45 0.68
CA LEU A 88 13.41 7.41 -0.38
C LEU A 88 13.14 8.85 0.04
N PHE A 89 12.01 9.11 0.70
CA PHE A 89 11.66 10.42 1.20
C PHE A 89 12.76 11.00 2.10
N TYR A 90 13.25 10.24 3.09
CA TYR A 90 14.32 10.72 3.96
C TYR A 90 15.65 10.91 3.23
N ALA A 91 15.99 10.02 2.29
CA ALA A 91 17.21 10.18 1.49
C ALA A 91 17.15 11.42 0.60
N LEU A 92 15.98 11.73 0.03
CA LEU A 92 15.74 12.94 -0.76
C LEU A 92 15.84 14.20 0.10
N LEU A 93 15.26 14.21 1.30
CA LEU A 93 15.41 15.32 2.24
C LEU A 93 16.87 15.56 2.63
N GLU A 94 17.64 14.51 2.87
CA GLU A 94 19.05 14.63 3.18
C GLU A 94 19.85 15.20 1.99
N TYR A 95 19.53 14.74 0.77
CA TYR A 95 20.15 15.26 -0.44
C TYR A 95 19.80 16.73 -0.69
N GLN A 96 18.55 17.11 -0.43
CA GLN A 96 18.08 18.50 -0.48
C GLN A 96 18.80 19.37 0.55
N ASN A 97 18.86 18.89 1.80
CA ASN A 97 19.51 19.60 2.90
C ASN A 97 21.01 19.77 2.67
N TYR A 98 21.65 18.83 1.98
CA TYR A 98 23.02 19.00 1.53
C TYR A 98 23.16 20.23 0.62
N PHE A 99 22.31 20.37 -0.40
CA PHE A 99 22.36 21.54 -1.28
C PHE A 99 21.99 22.83 -0.55
N ASN A 100 20.99 22.82 0.33
CA ASN A 100 20.58 23.98 1.10
C ASN A 100 21.71 24.64 1.91
N LYS A 101 22.79 23.90 2.24
CA LYS A 101 23.98 24.48 2.89
C LYS A 101 24.67 25.53 2.02
N PHE A 102 24.53 25.44 0.70
CA PHE A 102 25.19 26.32 -0.26
C PHE A 102 24.33 27.55 -0.64
N PHE A 103 23.14 27.71 -0.05
CA PHE A 103 22.19 28.82 -0.31
C PHE A 103 21.84 29.58 0.97
N LYS A 104 21.76 30.91 0.89
CA LYS A 104 20.97 31.70 1.86
C LYS A 104 19.52 31.81 1.41
N ALA A 105 18.63 32.12 2.37
CA ALA A 105 17.20 32.35 2.17
C ALA A 105 16.84 33.44 1.12
N GLU A 106 17.83 34.19 0.62
CA GLU A 106 17.69 35.24 -0.39
C GLU A 106 18.27 34.84 -1.77
N ASN A 107 18.48 33.54 -2.04
CA ASN A 107 19.08 33.02 -3.28
C ASN A 107 20.49 33.56 -3.58
N THR A 108 21.17 34.12 -2.59
CA THR A 108 22.57 34.52 -2.69
C THR A 108 23.44 33.34 -2.24
N PHE A 109 24.34 32.90 -3.12
CA PHE A 109 25.34 31.90 -2.77
C PHE A 109 26.21 32.43 -1.63
N GLU A 110 26.45 31.60 -0.61
CA GLU A 110 27.42 31.99 0.40
C GLU A 110 28.81 32.09 -0.25
N GLU A 111 29.41 33.28 -0.19
CA GLU A 111 30.83 33.49 -0.55
C GLU A 111 31.81 32.70 0.34
N ILE A 112 31.31 31.91 1.30
CA ILE A 112 32.07 31.31 2.38
C ILE A 112 31.76 29.81 2.49
N LEU A 113 31.92 29.05 1.41
CA LEU A 113 32.00 27.59 1.52
C LEU A 113 33.30 27.11 0.90
N ASP A 114 34.02 26.28 1.66
CA ASP A 114 35.17 25.55 1.15
C ASP A 114 34.65 24.61 0.07
N TRP A 115 34.95 24.92 -1.20
CA TRP A 115 34.49 24.16 -2.36
C TRP A 115 34.95 22.70 -2.36
N LYS A 116 35.87 22.35 -1.45
CA LYS A 116 36.25 20.97 -1.12
C LYS A 116 35.10 20.16 -0.53
N ASP A 117 34.15 20.80 0.14
CA ASP A 117 32.97 20.15 0.72
C ASP A 117 31.85 19.93 -0.31
N PHE A 118 32.00 20.47 -1.53
CA PHE A 118 31.04 20.26 -2.61
C PHE A 118 31.23 18.88 -3.27
N SER A 119 30.63 17.86 -2.65
CA SER A 119 30.59 16.46 -3.08
C SER A 119 29.15 15.95 -3.29
N PRO A 120 28.40 16.48 -4.28
CA PRO A 120 27.03 16.02 -4.57
C PRO A 120 26.98 14.54 -4.98
N LEU A 121 28.08 13.99 -5.51
CA LEU A 121 28.18 12.60 -5.95
C LEU A 121 27.92 11.60 -4.81
N GLU A 122 28.37 11.90 -3.59
CA GLU A 122 28.16 11.02 -2.43
C GLU A 122 26.67 10.88 -2.09
N TYR A 123 25.98 12.01 -1.98
CA TYR A 123 24.55 12.04 -1.67
C TYR A 123 23.71 11.51 -2.84
N TYR A 124 24.10 11.82 -4.08
CA TYR A 124 23.50 11.23 -5.28
C TYR A 124 23.58 9.70 -5.25
N ASN A 125 24.76 9.13 -4.99
CA ASN A 125 24.94 7.68 -4.94
C ASN A 125 24.08 7.04 -3.86
N LYS A 126 23.94 7.70 -2.70
CA LYS A 126 23.04 7.23 -1.63
C LYS A 126 21.59 7.14 -2.10
N VAL A 127 21.08 8.19 -2.76
CA VAL A 127 19.72 8.24 -3.31
C VAL A 127 19.55 7.23 -4.44
N PHE A 128 20.50 7.15 -5.35
CA PHE A 128 20.47 6.28 -6.53
C PHE A 128 20.49 4.79 -6.13
N ASN A 129 21.39 4.39 -5.23
CA ASN A 129 21.45 3.02 -4.75
C ASN A 129 20.15 2.63 -4.03
N LEU A 130 19.61 3.53 -3.22
CA LEU A 130 18.33 3.29 -2.54
C LEU A 130 17.17 3.18 -3.54
N PHE A 131 17.17 3.99 -4.59
CA PHE A 131 16.20 3.89 -5.69
C PHE A 131 16.27 2.51 -6.37
N LEU A 132 17.48 2.02 -6.70
CA LEU A 132 17.66 0.70 -7.29
C LEU A 132 17.22 -0.42 -6.35
N GLU A 133 17.58 -0.36 -5.07
CA GLU A 133 17.17 -1.33 -4.05
C GLU A 133 15.65 -1.41 -3.89
N GLN A 134 14.97 -0.27 -4.02
CA GLN A 134 13.53 -0.18 -3.78
C GLN A 134 12.69 -0.30 -5.05
N LEU A 135 13.29 -0.31 -6.25
CA LEU A 135 12.61 -0.17 -7.54
C LEU A 135 11.33 -1.02 -7.69
N ILE A 136 11.37 -2.29 -7.32
CA ILE A 136 10.24 -3.23 -7.41
C ILE A 136 9.06 -2.88 -6.48
N ASN A 137 9.34 -2.09 -5.44
CA ASN A 137 8.40 -1.69 -4.39
C ASN A 137 7.90 -0.25 -4.57
N LEU A 138 8.27 0.43 -5.66
CA LEU A 138 7.86 1.82 -5.90
C LEU A 138 6.61 1.89 -6.77
N HIS A 139 5.89 3.01 -6.65
CA HIS A 139 4.84 3.35 -7.60
C HIS A 139 5.47 3.77 -8.94
N PRO A 140 4.89 3.42 -10.10
CA PRO A 140 5.41 3.84 -11.40
C PRO A 140 5.64 5.35 -11.53
N ASP A 141 4.76 6.17 -10.95
CA ASP A 141 4.93 7.62 -10.95
C ASP A 141 6.17 8.06 -10.15
N THR A 142 6.43 7.41 -9.00
CA THR A 142 7.64 7.63 -8.23
C THR A 142 8.88 7.26 -9.04
N ILE A 143 8.85 6.14 -9.76
CA ILE A 143 9.96 5.71 -10.62
C ILE A 143 10.28 6.78 -11.67
N LYS A 144 9.26 7.27 -12.37
CA LYS A 144 9.41 8.31 -13.39
C LYS A 144 10.04 9.60 -12.84
N LEU A 145 9.63 10.01 -11.64
CA LEU A 145 10.20 11.19 -10.98
C LEU A 145 11.67 10.97 -10.58
N MET A 146 12.01 9.78 -10.07
CA MET A 146 13.38 9.44 -9.71
C MET A 146 14.28 9.37 -10.94
N GLU A 147 13.79 8.87 -12.08
CA GLU A 147 14.50 8.91 -13.36
C GLU A 147 14.80 10.34 -13.80
N GLN A 148 13.84 11.25 -13.66
CA GLN A 148 14.05 12.68 -13.93
C GLN A 148 15.04 13.32 -12.96
N LEU A 149 15.04 12.90 -11.68
CA LEU A 149 15.98 13.40 -10.67
C LEU A 149 17.41 13.02 -11.04
N ILE A 150 17.62 11.81 -11.55
CA ILE A 150 18.93 11.33 -12.02
C ILE A 150 19.46 12.24 -13.13
N VAL A 151 18.64 12.53 -14.13
CA VAL A 151 19.02 13.43 -15.23
C VAL A 151 19.31 14.83 -14.72
N LYS A 152 18.47 15.38 -13.84
CA LYS A 152 18.64 16.72 -13.26
C LYS A 152 19.82 16.84 -12.31
N SER A 153 20.28 15.73 -11.71
CA SER A 153 21.47 15.73 -10.85
C SER A 153 22.78 15.79 -11.64
N PHE A 154 22.75 15.42 -12.92
CA PHE A 154 23.96 15.26 -13.74
C PHE A 154 24.84 16.51 -13.86
N PRO A 155 24.31 17.73 -14.09
CA PRO A 155 25.13 18.94 -14.19
C PRO A 155 25.97 19.18 -12.93
N LEU A 156 25.39 19.02 -11.75
CA LEU A 156 26.10 19.21 -10.47
C LEU A 156 27.15 18.13 -10.21
N ILE A 157 26.87 16.90 -10.62
CA ILE A 157 27.86 15.82 -10.61
C ILE A 157 29.04 16.18 -11.52
N GLN A 158 28.78 16.65 -12.75
CA GLN A 158 29.85 17.07 -13.66
C GLN A 158 30.70 18.20 -13.08
N ILE A 159 30.08 19.20 -12.44
CA ILE A 159 30.80 20.28 -11.76
C ILE A 159 31.68 19.73 -10.64
N SER A 160 31.20 18.77 -9.86
CA SER A 160 31.97 18.16 -8.77
C SER A 160 33.25 17.44 -9.23
N LEU A 161 33.26 16.98 -10.49
CA LEU A 161 34.38 16.26 -11.11
C LEU A 161 35.42 17.19 -11.76
N LYS A 162 35.15 18.49 -11.86
CA LYS A 162 36.13 19.47 -12.37
C LYS A 162 37.28 19.68 -11.37
N ASN A 163 38.43 20.17 -11.87
CA ASN A 163 39.52 20.63 -11.00
C ASN A 163 39.03 21.79 -10.09
N GLU A 164 39.76 22.05 -8.99
CA GLU A 164 39.31 23.02 -7.99
C GLU A 164 39.09 24.44 -8.55
N ILE A 165 40.00 24.91 -9.42
CA ILE A 165 39.93 26.28 -9.99
C ILE A 165 38.69 26.44 -10.88
N ASP A 166 38.48 25.52 -11.82
CA ASP A 166 37.34 25.53 -12.73
C ASP A 166 36.01 25.29 -11.99
N LYS A 167 36.05 24.53 -10.88
CA LYS A 167 34.88 24.28 -10.04
C LYS A 167 34.38 25.57 -9.39
N VAL A 168 35.28 26.40 -8.84
CA VAL A 168 34.89 27.67 -8.20
C VAL A 168 34.23 28.61 -9.22
N GLU A 169 34.82 28.75 -10.41
CA GLU A 169 34.29 29.63 -11.46
C GLU A 169 32.90 29.17 -11.93
N VAL A 170 32.75 27.89 -12.25
CA VAL A 170 31.49 27.34 -12.76
C VAL A 170 30.39 27.32 -11.69
N MET A 171 30.74 27.12 -10.42
CA MET A 171 29.78 27.17 -9.33
C MET A 171 29.21 28.58 -9.09
N LYS A 172 30.03 29.63 -9.24
CA LYS A 172 29.58 31.02 -9.14
C LYS A 172 28.58 31.39 -10.24
N ASP A 173 28.81 30.89 -11.45
CA ASP A 173 27.98 31.24 -12.61
C ASP A 173 26.73 30.36 -12.75
N SER A 174 26.91 29.05 -12.95
CA SER A 174 25.81 28.14 -13.34
C SER A 174 25.47 27.08 -12.30
N GLY A 175 26.43 26.67 -11.47
CA GLY A 175 26.18 25.67 -10.41
C GLY A 175 25.12 26.13 -9.41
N SER A 176 24.99 27.44 -9.24
CA SER A 176 23.98 28.04 -8.39
C SER A 176 22.54 27.79 -8.85
N ILE A 177 22.30 28.07 -10.12
CA ILE A 177 21.02 27.86 -10.79
C ILE A 177 20.69 26.36 -10.78
N GLU A 178 21.67 25.50 -11.10
CA GLU A 178 21.46 24.06 -11.17
C GLU A 178 21.07 23.44 -9.82
N CYS A 179 21.71 23.88 -8.74
CA CYS A 179 21.35 23.44 -7.39
C CYS A 179 19.95 23.93 -6.98
N LEU A 180 19.54 25.16 -7.35
CA LEU A 180 18.18 25.64 -7.10
C LEU A 180 17.15 24.79 -7.86
N ILE A 181 17.36 24.57 -9.16
CA ILE A 181 16.52 23.71 -9.99
C ILE A 181 16.39 22.31 -9.39
N LEU A 182 17.49 21.74 -8.92
CA LEU A 182 17.49 20.42 -8.31
C LEU A 182 16.74 20.40 -6.97
N THR A 183 16.94 21.42 -6.13
CA THR A 183 16.30 21.54 -4.82
C THR A 183 14.78 21.72 -4.93
N ASP A 184 14.33 22.54 -5.87
CA ASP A 184 12.92 22.72 -6.20
C ASP A 184 12.31 21.40 -6.72
N PHE A 185 13.04 20.70 -7.59
CA PHE A 185 12.57 19.42 -8.09
C PHE A 185 12.51 18.35 -7.00
N ILE A 186 13.49 18.29 -6.09
CA ILE A 186 13.44 17.39 -4.94
C ILE A 186 12.21 17.71 -4.06
N SER A 187 11.90 19.00 -3.84
CA SER A 187 10.69 19.40 -3.12
C SER A 187 9.43 18.83 -3.79
N GLU A 188 9.31 18.96 -5.11
CA GLU A 188 8.19 18.38 -5.86
C GLU A 188 8.07 16.87 -5.64
N ILE A 189 9.18 16.12 -5.76
CA ILE A 189 9.17 14.66 -5.53
C ILE A 189 8.73 14.34 -4.09
N THR A 190 9.27 15.05 -3.11
CA THR A 190 8.95 14.80 -1.70
C THR A 190 7.47 15.07 -1.40
N GLU A 191 6.87 16.13 -1.97
CA GLU A 191 5.43 16.37 -1.88
C GLU A 191 4.59 15.26 -2.53
N GLN A 192 5.00 14.78 -3.69
CA GLN A 192 4.30 13.68 -4.36
C GLN A 192 4.41 12.38 -3.55
N LEU A 193 5.57 12.09 -2.96
CA LEU A 193 5.75 10.97 -2.04
C LEU A 193 4.87 11.09 -0.80
N LYS A 194 4.70 12.31 -0.25
CA LYS A 194 3.78 12.55 0.86
C LYS A 194 2.34 12.21 0.49
N LYS A 195 1.89 12.65 -0.68
CA LYS A 195 0.55 12.34 -1.22
C LYS A 195 0.35 10.84 -1.43
N ILE A 196 1.31 10.16 -2.07
CA ILE A 196 1.24 8.71 -2.37
C ILE A 196 1.22 7.87 -1.09
N ASN A 197 1.97 8.27 -0.07
CA ASN A 197 2.07 7.52 1.18
C ASN A 197 0.97 7.85 2.21
N GLY A 198 0.09 8.81 1.92
CA GLY A 198 -0.83 9.35 2.92
C GLY A 198 -0.09 9.96 4.12
N MET A 199 1.08 10.55 3.89
CA MET A 199 1.90 11.20 4.93
C MET A 199 1.54 12.66 5.16
N ASN A 200 0.52 13.20 4.49
CA ASN A 200 0.05 14.58 4.70
C ASN A 200 -0.33 14.85 6.17
N ASP A 201 -0.63 13.81 6.95
CA ASP A 201 -0.98 13.92 8.37
C ASP A 201 0.25 13.98 9.32
N LEU A 202 1.48 13.84 8.81
CA LEU A 202 2.71 13.85 9.64
C LEU A 202 3.34 15.24 9.80
N ASP A 203 2.92 16.25 9.02
CA ASP A 203 3.40 17.62 9.17
C ASP A 203 2.68 18.38 10.33
N ASN A 204 1.77 17.71 11.06
CA ASN A 204 0.96 18.28 12.15
C ASN A 204 1.22 17.62 13.53
N ILE A 205 2.36 16.95 13.72
CA ILE A 205 2.80 16.41 15.03
C ILE A 205 4.13 17.06 15.40
#